data_AF-U4TU53-F1
#
_entry.id   AF-U4TU53-F1
#
_cell.length_a   1.000
_cell.length_b   1.000
_cell.length_c   1.000
_cell.angle_alpha   90.00
_cell.angle_beta   90.00
_cell.angle_gamma   90.00
#
_symmetry.space_group_name_H-M   'P 1'
#
loop_
_entity.id
_entity.type
_entity.pdbx_description
1 polymer ?
#
loop_
_entity_poly.entity_id
_entity_poly.type
_entity_poly.pdbx_seq_one_letter_code
_entity_poly.pdbx_strand_id
1 'polypeptide(L)'
;MFQFVAGMESLILPPVWPKSLPCKNPCKSTTCPVGQKCVPYFQTCLSLMHKPCKQFECINGSTECSSLPKDPVCDANKKQYDNACLLAHHNAKLAYRGPCLKRCRENGQVCGINGRTYTSECAAHADMISVDYNGPCSSIGLITNTKSRQCSNVKCHELPDESCLGITPPGACCPLCGGSLRLLYSRKQIDRALYALQNRGTDSINLRSLLKGLERQVQIAQCTVRGYVTVETDIFVVIQSNEGYPSSLQLEACIREAEKIAGLVNMKSPRIVSEVSLSSLTLATVVHTHIATSSTHIYIPNLMLTILAATFQYIWFLR
;
A
#
# COMPACT_ATOMS: atom_id res chain seq x y z
N MET A 1 -14.44 -0.35 -47.78
CA MET A 1 -15.28 0.70 -47.16
C MET A 1 -16.11 0.02 -46.08
N PHE A 2 -15.52 -0.23 -44.92
CA PHE A 2 -16.19 -0.88 -43.79
C PHE A 2 -16.39 0.16 -42.69
N GLN A 3 -17.64 0.54 -42.47
CA GLN A 3 -18.09 1.38 -41.38
C GLN A 3 -18.01 0.58 -40.08
N PHE A 4 -17.14 1.02 -39.16
CA PHE A 4 -17.13 0.54 -37.78
C PHE A 4 -18.24 1.25 -37.00
N VAL A 5 -19.20 0.46 -36.53
CA VAL A 5 -20.19 0.88 -35.53
C VAL A 5 -19.47 0.88 -34.17
N ALA A 6 -19.32 2.07 -33.58
CA ALA A 6 -18.76 2.23 -32.24
C ALA A 6 -19.78 1.74 -31.19
N GLY A 7 -19.42 0.67 -30.48
CA GLY A 7 -20.17 0.14 -29.35
C GLY A 7 -19.28 0.06 -28.10
N MET A 8 -19.89 0.40 -26.96
CA MET A 8 -19.47 0.07 -25.60
C MET A 8 -18.21 0.79 -25.08
N GLU A 9 -18.37 2.05 -24.70
CA GLU A 9 -17.54 2.65 -23.65
C GLU A 9 -17.81 1.96 -22.31
N SER A 10 -16.83 1.20 -21.87
CA SER A 10 -16.70 0.65 -20.52
C SER A 10 -16.73 1.79 -19.48
N LEU A 11 -17.83 1.87 -18.73
CA LEU A 11 -17.98 2.70 -17.53
C LEU A 11 -17.08 2.21 -16.39
N ILE A 12 -15.76 2.38 -16.51
CA ILE A 12 -14.84 2.28 -15.39
C ILE A 12 -14.69 3.71 -14.82
N LEU A 13 -15.56 4.06 -13.87
CA LEU A 13 -15.41 5.32 -13.13
C LEU A 13 -14.27 5.16 -12.11
N PRO A 14 -13.25 6.05 -12.10
CA PRO A 14 -12.11 5.95 -11.19
C PRO A 14 -12.54 6.05 -9.71
N PRO A 15 -11.69 5.59 -8.77
CA PRO A 15 -11.90 5.77 -7.34
C PRO A 15 -12.06 7.27 -7.03
N VAL A 16 -12.89 7.55 -6.03
CA VAL A 16 -13.24 8.92 -5.64
C VAL A 16 -12.11 9.49 -4.81
N TRP A 17 -11.15 10.11 -5.47
CA TRP A 17 -10.25 11.02 -4.79
C TRP A 17 -11.07 12.22 -4.29
N PRO A 18 -10.91 12.66 -3.02
CA PRO A 18 -11.56 13.87 -2.56
C PRO A 18 -11.17 15.05 -3.46
N LYS A 19 -12.09 16.00 -3.69
CA LYS A 19 -11.84 17.22 -4.48
C LYS A 19 -10.67 18.07 -3.94
N SER A 20 -10.22 17.80 -2.71
CA SER A 20 -9.01 18.36 -2.11
C SER A 20 -7.83 17.39 -2.21
N LEU A 21 -6.69 17.87 -2.69
CA LEU A 21 -5.41 17.16 -2.73
C LEU A 21 -5.20 16.38 -1.40
N PRO A 22 -4.84 15.08 -1.43
CA PRO A 22 -4.74 14.19 -0.25
C PRO A 22 -3.73 14.65 0.83
N CYS A 23 -3.00 15.73 0.56
CA CYS A 23 -1.98 16.30 1.43
C CYS A 23 -2.46 17.53 2.24
N LYS A 24 -3.67 18.06 2.00
CA LYS A 24 -4.16 19.24 2.75
C LYS A 24 -4.96 18.81 3.98
N ASN A 25 -4.64 19.39 5.14
CA ASN A 25 -5.39 19.15 6.37
C ASN A 25 -6.86 19.58 6.17
N PRO A 26 -7.84 18.65 6.26
CA PRO A 26 -9.24 18.91 5.96
C PRO A 26 -9.88 19.88 6.96
N CYS A 27 -9.32 20.00 8.17
CA CYS A 27 -9.77 20.92 9.21
C CYS A 27 -9.27 22.37 9.02
N LYS A 28 -8.43 22.67 8.02
CA LYS A 28 -8.03 24.05 7.72
C LYS A 28 -9.07 24.82 6.90
N SER A 29 -9.79 24.13 6.02
CA SER A 29 -10.80 24.74 5.13
C SER A 29 -12.22 24.50 5.60
N THR A 30 -12.42 23.61 6.57
CA THR A 30 -13.76 23.18 7.00
C THR A 30 -14.04 23.67 8.40
N THR A 31 -15.15 24.37 8.57
CA THR A 31 -15.59 24.89 9.87
C THR A 31 -16.63 23.93 10.44
N CYS A 32 -16.28 23.26 11.54
CA CYS A 32 -17.28 22.54 12.32
C CYS A 32 -18.25 23.52 13.00
N PRO A 33 -19.48 23.10 13.34
CA PRO A 33 -20.41 23.90 14.11
C PRO A 33 -19.81 24.43 15.42
N VAL A 34 -20.37 25.52 15.94
CA VAL A 34 -19.95 26.10 17.23
C VAL A 34 -20.00 25.04 18.34
N GLY A 35 -18.98 25.02 19.18
CA GLY A 35 -18.84 24.02 20.25
C GLY A 35 -18.32 22.66 19.79
N GLN A 36 -17.96 22.51 18.51
CA GLN A 36 -17.35 21.29 17.98
C GLN A 36 -15.91 21.52 17.54
N LYS A 37 -15.05 20.53 17.77
CA LYS A 37 -13.65 20.53 17.34
C LYS A 37 -13.47 19.61 16.14
N CYS A 38 -12.85 20.11 15.08
CA CYS A 38 -12.51 19.31 13.91
C CYS A 38 -11.28 18.43 14.20
N VAL A 39 -11.41 17.13 13.92
CA VAL A 39 -10.32 16.16 13.97
C VAL A 39 -10.17 15.51 12.58
N PRO A 40 -8.96 15.53 11.97
CA PRO A 40 -8.74 14.87 10.69
C PRO A 40 -9.03 13.37 10.73
N TYR A 41 -9.61 12.84 9.65
CA TYR A 41 -9.88 11.43 9.43
C TYR A 41 -9.64 11.04 7.98
N PHE A 42 -8.37 10.89 7.60
CA PHE A 42 -8.02 10.54 6.24
C PHE A 42 -8.43 9.10 5.93
N GLN A 43 -9.27 8.91 4.91
CA GLN A 43 -9.71 7.59 4.47
C GLN A 43 -9.90 7.52 2.96
N THR A 44 -9.61 6.36 2.39
CA THR A 44 -9.85 6.05 0.98
C THR A 44 -11.12 5.22 0.85
N CYS A 45 -12.16 5.82 0.30
CA CYS A 45 -13.42 5.15 0.02
C CYS A 45 -13.35 4.38 -1.30
N LEU A 46 -13.79 3.12 -1.29
CA LEU A 46 -13.70 2.21 -2.44
C LEU A 46 -14.92 2.33 -3.40
N SER A 47 -15.88 3.21 -3.09
CA SER A 47 -17.09 3.40 -3.90
C SER A 47 -17.64 4.83 -3.85
N LEU A 48 -18.31 5.27 -4.92
CA LEU A 48 -19.11 6.52 -4.97
C LEU A 48 -20.31 6.53 -4.01
N MET A 49 -20.82 5.37 -3.56
CA MET A 49 -21.91 5.31 -2.58
C MET A 49 -21.52 5.85 -1.21
N HIS A 50 -20.21 5.94 -0.93
CA HIS A 50 -19.68 6.56 0.28
C HIS A 50 -19.85 8.09 0.33
N LYS A 51 -20.51 8.74 -0.65
CA LYS A 51 -20.57 10.20 -0.72
C LYS A 51 -21.41 10.81 0.42
N PRO A 52 -20.87 11.80 1.18
CA PRO A 52 -19.51 12.32 1.10
C PRO A 52 -18.50 11.41 1.80
N CYS A 53 -17.38 11.10 1.12
CA CYS A 53 -16.26 10.36 1.74
C CYS A 53 -15.60 11.24 2.79
N LYS A 54 -16.11 11.21 4.04
CA LYS A 54 -15.75 12.14 5.11
C LYS A 54 -14.26 12.04 5.44
N GLN A 55 -13.53 13.14 5.27
CA GLN A 55 -12.09 13.23 5.57
C GLN A 55 -11.79 13.81 6.96
N PHE A 56 -12.83 14.13 7.74
CA PHE A 56 -12.74 14.71 9.06
C PHE A 56 -13.98 14.35 9.87
N GLU A 57 -13.87 14.50 11.18
CA GLU A 57 -14.97 14.38 12.14
C GLU A 57 -15.07 15.66 12.96
N CYS A 58 -16.29 16.09 13.25
CA CYS A 58 -16.55 17.18 14.19
C CYS A 58 -16.94 16.56 15.53
N ILE A 59 -16.08 16.71 16.54
CA ILE A 59 -16.30 16.18 17.88
C ILE A 59 -16.98 17.26 18.72
N ASN A 60 -18.12 16.93 19.34
CA ASN A 60 -18.82 17.84 20.24
C ASN A 60 -18.13 17.89 21.62
N GLY A 61 -17.91 19.10 22.13
CA GLY A 61 -17.31 19.33 23.45
C GLY A 61 -18.12 18.78 24.62
N SER A 62 -19.42 18.57 24.45
CA SER A 62 -20.31 18.03 25.50
C SER A 62 -20.45 16.49 25.47
N THR A 63 -19.80 15.80 24.54
CA THR A 63 -19.91 14.34 24.40
C THR A 63 -19.18 13.61 25.52
N GLU A 64 -19.83 12.60 26.13
CA GLU A 64 -19.19 11.69 27.08
C GLU A 64 -18.25 10.71 26.36
N CYS A 65 -16.99 11.12 26.17
CA CYS A 65 -16.03 10.40 25.34
C CYS A 65 -15.68 8.99 25.86
N SER A 66 -15.85 8.73 27.16
CA SER A 66 -15.51 7.44 27.80
C SER A 66 -16.45 6.31 27.36
N SER A 67 -17.67 6.66 26.92
CA SER A 67 -18.70 5.73 26.45
C SER A 67 -18.57 5.32 24.98
N LEU A 68 -17.70 6.01 24.23
CA LEU A 68 -17.52 5.77 22.79
C LEU A 68 -16.61 4.56 22.53
N PRO A 69 -16.72 3.93 21.33
CA PRO A 69 -15.82 2.86 20.93
C PRO A 69 -14.34 3.26 21.03
N LYS A 70 -13.49 2.29 21.39
CA LYS A 70 -12.04 2.47 21.40
C LYS A 70 -11.52 2.45 19.96
N ASP A 71 -11.10 3.61 19.47
CA ASP A 71 -10.39 3.80 18.20
C ASP A 71 -9.17 4.67 18.47
N PRO A 72 -8.06 4.07 18.93
CA PRO A 72 -6.96 4.81 19.54
C PRO A 72 -6.36 5.82 18.57
N VAL A 73 -5.87 6.93 19.12
CA VAL A 73 -5.18 7.98 18.36
C VAL A 73 -3.90 8.39 19.07
N CYS A 74 -2.89 8.79 18.31
CA CYS A 74 -1.62 9.29 18.84
C CYS A 74 -1.50 10.79 18.58
N ASP A 75 -1.16 11.54 19.63
CA ASP A 75 -0.89 12.98 19.50
C ASP A 75 0.58 13.28 19.11
N ALA A 76 0.87 14.55 18.85
CA ALA A 76 2.21 15.03 18.49
C ALA A 76 3.27 14.85 19.60
N ASN A 77 2.84 14.60 20.85
CA ASN A 77 3.69 14.38 22.02
C ASN A 77 3.78 12.89 22.41
N LYS A 78 3.33 11.97 21.53
CA LYS A 78 3.31 10.51 21.74
C LYS A 78 2.38 10.05 22.86
N LYS A 79 1.42 10.88 23.24
CA LYS A 79 0.37 10.48 24.15
C LYS A 79 -0.72 9.78 23.36
N GLN A 80 -0.99 8.53 23.73
CA GLN A 80 -2.11 7.77 23.20
C GLN A 80 -3.39 8.18 23.93
N TYR A 81 -4.47 8.34 23.15
CA TYR A 81 -5.83 8.50 23.65
C TYR A 81 -6.69 7.35 23.15
N ASP A 82 -7.69 6.92 23.94
CA ASP A 82 -8.55 5.79 23.57
C ASP A 82 -9.42 6.05 22.34
N ASN A 83 -9.72 7.33 22.07
CA ASN A 83 -10.44 7.76 20.88
C ASN A 83 -10.17 9.24 20.53
N ALA A 84 -10.58 9.64 19.33
CA ALA A 84 -10.48 11.01 18.83
C ALA A 84 -11.23 12.03 19.71
N CYS A 85 -12.29 11.61 20.42
CA CYS A 85 -13.07 12.47 21.31
C CYS A 85 -12.23 12.92 22.51
N LEU A 86 -11.57 11.99 23.19
CA LEU A 86 -10.65 12.30 24.31
C LEU A 86 -9.49 13.20 23.86
N LEU A 87 -8.91 12.92 22.70
CA LEU A 87 -7.86 13.78 22.13
C LEU A 87 -8.37 15.21 21.90
N ALA A 88 -9.59 15.36 21.39
CA ALA A 88 -10.21 16.66 21.15
C ALA A 88 -10.45 17.42 22.46
N HIS A 89 -11.04 16.76 23.48
CA HIS A 89 -11.31 17.31 24.81
C HIS A 89 -10.04 17.77 25.56
N HIS A 90 -8.94 17.03 25.41
CA HIS A 90 -7.64 17.41 25.97
C HIS A 90 -6.91 18.52 25.19
N ASN A 91 -7.58 19.10 24.19
CA ASN A 91 -7.02 20.04 23.24
C ASN A 91 -5.70 19.60 22.57
N ALA A 92 -5.46 18.29 22.45
CA ALA A 92 -4.23 17.77 21.89
C ALA A 92 -4.23 17.84 20.35
N LYS A 93 -3.03 17.89 19.77
CA LYS A 93 -2.81 17.94 18.32
C LYS A 93 -2.58 16.53 17.80
N LEU A 94 -3.48 16.06 16.94
CA LEU A 94 -3.37 14.76 16.29
C LEU A 94 -2.06 14.64 15.49
N ALA A 95 -1.29 13.58 15.73
CA ALA A 95 -0.20 13.15 14.86
C ALA A 95 -0.72 12.17 13.80
N TYR A 96 -1.38 11.09 14.25
CA TYR A 96 -1.98 10.08 13.38
C TYR A 96 -3.07 9.30 14.12
N ARG A 97 -3.94 8.63 13.38
CA ARG A 97 -4.92 7.69 13.95
C ARG A 97 -4.31 6.31 14.08
N GLY A 98 -4.74 5.56 15.09
CA GLY A 98 -4.12 4.30 15.51
C GLY A 98 -3.35 4.45 16.84
N PRO A 99 -2.92 3.33 17.42
CA PRO A 99 -2.12 3.32 18.64
C PRO A 99 -0.76 3.99 18.39
N CYS A 100 -0.16 4.55 19.45
CA CYS A 100 1.17 5.12 19.31
C CYS A 100 2.20 4.01 19.01
N LEU A 101 2.90 4.15 17.88
CA LEU A 101 3.88 3.19 17.38
C LEU A 101 5.26 3.45 18.00
N LYS A 102 6.03 2.38 18.23
CA LYS A 102 7.37 2.44 18.86
C LYS A 102 8.54 2.16 17.91
N ARG A 103 8.29 1.54 16.76
CA ARG A 103 9.31 1.06 15.79
C ARG A 103 9.25 1.85 14.48
N CYS A 104 9.40 3.16 14.57
CA CYS A 104 9.34 4.07 13.43
C CYS A 104 9.94 5.43 13.82
N ARG A 105 10.38 6.21 12.83
CA ARG A 105 10.82 7.59 13.08
C ARG A 105 9.62 8.51 13.24
N GLU A 106 9.63 9.26 14.34
CA GLU A 106 8.51 10.12 14.73
C GLU A 106 8.60 11.52 14.14
N ASN A 107 9.81 11.93 13.77
CA ASN A 107 10.12 13.25 13.22
C ASN A 107 10.66 13.12 11.80
N GLY A 108 10.43 14.15 11.00
CA GLY A 108 10.84 14.21 9.60
C GLY A 108 9.72 13.72 8.68
N GLN A 109 9.36 14.57 7.72
CA GLN A 109 8.36 14.22 6.72
C GLN A 109 8.86 13.05 5.87
N VAL A 110 7.93 12.24 5.38
CA VAL A 110 8.21 11.14 4.47
C VAL A 110 7.18 11.12 3.34
N CYS A 111 7.59 10.66 2.16
CA CYS A 111 6.68 10.35 1.08
C CYS A 111 6.26 8.89 1.20
N GLY A 112 4.95 8.63 1.24
CA GLY A 112 4.42 7.27 1.18
C GLY A 112 4.36 6.76 -0.25
N ILE A 113 4.36 5.44 -0.43
CA ILE A 113 4.22 4.78 -1.75
C ILE A 113 2.89 5.10 -2.46
N ASN A 114 1.95 5.74 -1.76
CA ASN A 114 0.69 6.27 -2.30
C ASN A 114 0.80 7.73 -2.80
N GLY A 115 2.01 8.30 -2.86
CA GLY A 115 2.26 9.68 -3.28
C GLY A 115 1.80 10.75 -2.28
N ARG A 116 1.48 10.38 -1.03
CA ARG A 116 1.07 11.31 0.03
C ARG A 116 2.24 11.63 0.95
N THR A 117 2.36 12.91 1.30
CA THR A 117 3.33 13.35 2.32
C THR A 117 2.76 13.15 3.72
N TYR A 118 3.51 12.42 4.54
CA TYR A 118 3.23 12.19 5.95
C TYR A 118 4.13 13.05 6.82
N THR A 119 3.65 13.42 8.01
CA THR A 119 4.43 14.19 8.99
C THR A 119 5.57 13.38 9.60
N SER A 120 5.47 12.06 9.56
CA SER A 120 6.46 11.12 10.10
C SER A 120 6.30 9.73 9.48
N GLU A 121 7.32 8.88 9.63
CA GLU A 121 7.26 7.46 9.27
C GLU A 121 6.19 6.73 10.07
N CYS A 122 6.05 7.05 11.36
CA CYS A 122 4.98 6.50 12.20
C CYS A 122 3.59 6.84 11.65
N ALA A 123 3.38 8.07 11.16
CA ALA A 123 2.11 8.45 10.56
C ALA A 123 1.82 7.68 9.27
N ALA A 124 2.83 7.40 8.45
CA ALA A 124 2.68 6.57 7.25
C ALA A 124 2.32 5.12 7.62
N HIS A 125 3.04 4.53 8.57
CA HIS A 125 2.79 3.15 9.02
C HIS A 125 1.44 2.99 9.73
N ALA A 126 1.03 3.98 10.52
CA ALA A 126 -0.30 4.00 11.13
C ALA A 126 -1.41 4.05 10.08
N ASP A 127 -1.15 4.64 8.90
CA ASP A 127 -2.02 4.60 7.72
C ASP A 127 -1.87 3.33 6.87
N MET A 128 -1.07 2.36 7.32
CA MET A 128 -0.74 1.12 6.60
C MET A 128 -0.05 1.37 5.25
N ILE A 129 0.82 2.40 5.20
CA ILE A 129 1.57 2.80 4.03
C ILE A 129 3.07 2.63 4.28
N SER A 130 3.77 2.01 3.30
CA SER A 130 5.24 2.01 3.29
C SER A 130 5.77 3.38 2.89
N VAL A 131 6.90 3.74 3.49
CA VAL A 131 7.67 4.91 3.07
C VAL A 131 8.36 4.60 1.75
N ASP A 132 8.23 5.51 0.79
CA ASP A 132 8.96 5.51 -0.47
C ASP A 132 10.33 6.17 -0.27
N TYR A 133 10.36 7.40 0.26
CA TYR A 133 11.58 8.13 0.56
C TYR A 133 11.40 9.17 1.67
N ASN A 134 12.51 9.65 2.22
CA ASN A 134 12.52 10.72 3.21
C ASN A 134 12.26 12.09 2.57
N GLY A 135 11.53 12.96 3.28
CA GLY A 135 11.13 14.28 2.82
C GLY A 135 9.70 14.30 2.25
N PRO A 136 9.20 15.49 1.85
CA PRO A 136 7.91 15.59 1.20
C PRO A 136 7.92 14.93 -0.18
N CYS A 137 6.75 14.48 -0.63
CA CYS A 137 6.60 13.96 -1.98
C CYS A 137 6.91 15.06 -3.01
N SER A 138 7.87 14.79 -3.89
CA SER A 138 8.35 15.73 -4.92
C SER A 138 8.51 15.07 -6.29
N SER A 139 8.53 13.74 -6.35
CA SER A 139 8.68 12.95 -7.57
C SER A 139 7.70 11.78 -7.56
N ILE A 140 7.26 11.37 -8.74
CA ILE A 140 6.39 10.21 -8.99
C ILE A 140 7.15 9.27 -9.92
N GLY A 141 7.23 7.99 -9.56
CA GLY A 141 7.90 6.98 -10.37
C GLY A 141 7.06 6.54 -11.57
N LEU A 142 7.70 5.85 -12.52
CA LEU A 142 6.99 5.20 -13.61
C LEU A 142 6.28 3.94 -13.10
N ILE A 143 5.15 3.59 -13.74
CA ILE A 143 4.46 2.33 -13.47
C ILE A 143 5.22 1.23 -14.22
N THR A 144 6.02 0.46 -13.49
CA THR A 144 6.76 -0.68 -14.03
C THR A 144 6.48 -1.93 -13.20
N ASN A 145 6.78 -3.10 -13.78
CA ASN A 145 6.66 -4.39 -13.09
C ASN A 145 8.03 -4.92 -12.64
N THR A 146 9.03 -4.04 -12.51
CA THR A 146 10.40 -4.43 -12.18
C THR A 146 10.86 -3.76 -10.91
N LYS A 147 11.64 -4.48 -10.09
CA LYS A 147 12.34 -3.92 -8.93
C LYS A 147 13.53 -3.06 -9.41
N SER A 148 13.31 -1.76 -9.58
CA SER A 148 14.35 -0.79 -9.95
C SER A 148 14.00 0.63 -9.48
N ARG A 149 15.04 1.45 -9.24
CA ARG A 149 14.84 2.87 -8.88
C ARG A 149 14.26 3.62 -10.08
N GLN A 150 13.16 4.35 -9.86
CA GLN A 150 12.44 5.06 -10.93
C GLN A 150 12.75 6.56 -11.00
N CYS A 151 13.28 7.15 -9.92
CA CYS A 151 13.45 8.60 -9.81
C CYS A 151 14.91 8.96 -9.53
N SER A 152 15.53 9.75 -10.40
CA SER A 152 16.95 10.15 -10.26
C SER A 152 17.20 11.12 -9.10
N ASN A 153 16.23 11.99 -8.79
CA ASN A 153 16.35 13.02 -7.75
C ASN A 153 15.94 12.54 -6.36
N VAL A 154 15.59 11.26 -6.22
CA VAL A 154 15.15 10.67 -4.96
C VAL A 154 16.25 9.77 -4.42
N LYS A 155 16.63 10.01 -3.16
CA LYS A 155 17.52 9.11 -2.42
C LYS A 155 16.69 8.01 -1.75
N CYS A 156 16.73 6.82 -2.34
CA CYS A 156 16.10 5.63 -1.77
C CYS A 156 16.86 5.11 -0.56
N HIS A 157 16.11 4.50 0.36
CA HIS A 157 16.69 3.73 1.45
C HIS A 157 17.42 2.49 0.92
N GLU A 158 18.42 2.05 1.67
CA GLU A 158 19.13 0.80 1.38
C GLU A 158 18.19 -0.38 1.64
N LEU A 159 18.24 -1.37 0.76
CA LEU A 159 17.46 -2.58 0.92
C LEU A 159 18.14 -3.47 1.98
N PRO A 160 17.36 -4.19 2.81
CA PRO A 160 17.93 -5.17 3.75
C PRO A 160 18.86 -6.20 3.08
N ASP A 161 18.50 -6.57 1.86
CA ASP A 161 19.31 -7.40 0.96
C ASP A 161 19.03 -6.91 -0.46
N GLU A 162 20.09 -6.52 -1.17
CA GLU A 162 19.96 -6.09 -2.56
C GLU A 162 19.28 -7.18 -3.39
N SER A 163 19.64 -8.45 -3.18
CA SER A 163 19.13 -9.66 -3.86
C SER A 163 17.70 -10.07 -3.50
N CYS A 164 17.08 -9.40 -2.52
CA CYS A 164 15.75 -9.78 -2.01
C CYS A 164 14.67 -9.77 -3.11
N LEU A 165 13.69 -10.65 -2.95
CA LEU A 165 12.44 -10.61 -3.71
C LEU A 165 11.63 -9.36 -3.34
N GLY A 166 11.13 -8.66 -4.36
CA GLY A 166 10.43 -7.39 -4.16
C GLY A 166 9.98 -6.72 -5.45
N ILE A 167 9.55 -5.47 -5.34
CA ILE A 167 9.08 -4.68 -6.47
C ILE A 167 9.25 -3.19 -6.14
N THR A 168 9.25 -2.34 -7.17
CA THR A 168 8.99 -0.91 -6.99
C THR A 168 7.49 -0.67 -7.17
N PRO A 169 6.74 -0.27 -6.12
CA PRO A 169 5.30 -0.10 -6.21
C PRO A 169 4.87 0.86 -7.34
N PRO A 170 3.70 0.67 -7.96
CA PRO A 170 3.22 1.52 -9.06
C PRO A 170 3.20 3.02 -8.71
N GLY A 171 4.03 3.83 -9.38
CA GLY A 171 4.11 5.28 -9.12
C GLY A 171 5.03 5.67 -7.95
N ALA A 172 5.65 4.71 -7.26
CA ALA A 172 6.69 4.94 -6.27
C ALA A 172 8.08 5.03 -6.93
N CYS A 173 9.00 5.70 -6.25
CA CYS A 173 10.36 5.90 -6.74
C CYS A 173 11.31 4.77 -6.36
N CYS A 174 11.12 4.17 -5.18
CA CYS A 174 12.08 3.29 -4.54
C CYS A 174 11.62 1.83 -4.49
N PRO A 175 12.52 0.88 -4.80
CA PRO A 175 12.22 -0.54 -4.64
C PRO A 175 12.09 -0.89 -3.15
N LEU A 176 11.33 -1.94 -2.85
CA LEU A 176 11.23 -2.51 -1.51
C LEU A 176 11.23 -4.03 -1.55
N CYS A 177 11.66 -4.66 -0.45
CA CYS A 177 11.60 -6.12 -0.26
C CYS A 177 10.24 -6.53 0.32
N GLY A 178 9.70 -7.63 -0.17
CA GLY A 178 8.49 -8.22 0.40
C GLY A 178 7.55 -8.84 -0.63
N GLY A 179 6.64 -9.66 -0.14
CA GLY A 179 5.60 -10.29 -0.94
C GLY A 179 4.59 -9.25 -1.42
N SER A 180 4.53 -9.03 -2.73
CA SER A 180 3.66 -8.00 -3.31
C SER A 180 2.52 -8.60 -4.11
N LEU A 181 1.34 -8.00 -3.98
CA LEU A 181 0.07 -8.42 -4.60
C LEU A 181 -0.62 -7.23 -5.28
N ARG A 182 -1.26 -7.50 -6.41
CA ARG A 182 -2.31 -6.64 -6.97
C ARG A 182 -3.67 -7.31 -6.78
N LEU A 183 -4.58 -6.62 -6.12
CA LEU A 183 -5.91 -7.11 -5.78
C LEU A 183 -6.97 -6.37 -6.59
N LEU A 184 -7.81 -7.13 -7.30
CA LEU A 184 -9.02 -6.59 -7.94
C LEU A 184 -10.21 -6.76 -7.02
N TYR A 185 -11.06 -5.74 -6.93
CA TYR A 185 -12.27 -5.76 -6.12
C TYR A 185 -13.51 -5.36 -6.93
N SER A 186 -14.66 -5.93 -6.57
CA SER A 186 -15.93 -5.61 -7.19
C SER A 186 -16.61 -4.44 -6.48
N ARG A 187 -16.58 -3.27 -7.12
CA ARG A 187 -17.32 -2.10 -6.63
C ARG A 187 -18.83 -2.36 -6.50
N LYS A 188 -19.42 -3.18 -7.37
CA LYS A 188 -20.84 -3.56 -7.28
C LYS A 188 -21.15 -4.35 -6.02
N GLN A 189 -20.24 -5.21 -5.56
CA GLN A 189 -20.40 -5.92 -4.29
C GLN A 189 -20.29 -4.97 -3.10
N ILE A 190 -19.35 -4.02 -3.15
CA ILE A 190 -19.24 -2.94 -2.16
C ILE A 190 -20.54 -2.12 -2.10
N ASP A 191 -21.09 -1.70 -3.24
CA ASP A 191 -22.33 -0.92 -3.31
C ASP A 191 -23.51 -1.67 -2.68
N ARG A 192 -23.65 -2.97 -2.98
CA ARG A 192 -24.69 -3.82 -2.37
C ARG A 192 -24.51 -3.96 -0.86
N ALA A 193 -23.28 -4.16 -0.40
CA ALA A 193 -22.99 -4.29 1.03
C ALA A 193 -23.28 -2.98 1.78
N LEU A 194 -22.88 -1.83 1.23
CA LEU A 194 -23.18 -0.51 1.79
C LEU A 194 -24.69 -0.25 1.85
N TYR A 195 -25.41 -0.60 0.78
CA TYR A 195 -26.87 -0.48 0.74
C TYR A 195 -27.53 -1.33 1.84
N ALA A 196 -27.10 -2.58 1.99
CA ALA A 196 -27.61 -3.48 3.02
C ALA A 196 -27.32 -3.00 4.46
N LEU A 197 -26.20 -2.30 4.67
CA LEU A 197 -25.81 -1.75 5.97
C LEU A 197 -26.53 -0.45 6.35
N GLN A 198 -27.36 0.13 5.46
CA GLN A 198 -28.22 1.28 5.72
C GLN A 198 -27.52 2.44 6.47
N ASN A 199 -26.26 2.74 6.12
CA ASN A 199 -25.44 3.78 6.76
C ASN A 199 -25.12 3.59 8.26
N ARG A 200 -25.28 2.38 8.84
CA ARG A 200 -24.89 2.10 10.24
C ARG A 200 -23.36 2.06 10.49
N GLY A 201 -22.55 2.43 9.50
CA GLY A 201 -21.11 2.55 9.60
C GLY A 201 -20.42 2.22 8.29
N THR A 202 -20.18 3.23 7.45
CA THR A 202 -19.38 3.09 6.22
C THR A 202 -17.93 2.70 6.52
N ASP A 203 -17.49 2.83 7.76
CA ASP A 203 -16.15 2.48 8.24
C ASP A 203 -15.87 0.97 8.09
N SER A 204 -16.92 0.15 7.95
CA SER A 204 -16.81 -1.28 7.70
C SER A 204 -16.26 -1.62 6.30
N ILE A 205 -16.39 -0.71 5.31
CA ILE A 205 -16.02 -0.98 3.91
C ILE A 205 -15.21 0.18 3.32
N ASN A 206 -14.01 0.39 3.85
CA ASN A 206 -13.00 1.28 3.27
C ASN A 206 -11.67 0.56 3.08
N LEU A 207 -10.70 1.21 2.43
CA LEU A 207 -9.37 0.63 2.20
C LEU A 207 -8.71 0.16 3.50
N ARG A 208 -8.80 0.94 4.57
CA ARG A 208 -8.18 0.60 5.87
C ARG A 208 -8.78 -0.67 6.45
N SER A 209 -10.09 -0.83 6.43
CA SER A 209 -10.78 -2.00 6.95
C SER A 209 -10.48 -3.25 6.11
N LEU A 210 -10.30 -3.09 4.80
CA LEU A 210 -9.83 -4.15 3.90
C LEU A 210 -8.38 -4.55 4.25
N LEU A 211 -7.47 -3.61 4.36
CA LEU A 211 -6.07 -3.90 4.70
C LEU A 211 -5.93 -4.53 6.09
N LYS A 212 -6.68 -4.06 7.09
CA LYS A 212 -6.76 -4.70 8.42
C LYS A 212 -7.34 -6.12 8.34
N GLY A 213 -8.28 -6.36 7.44
CA GLY A 213 -8.81 -7.70 7.16
C GLY A 213 -7.73 -8.63 6.60
N LEU A 214 -6.93 -8.15 5.65
CA LEU A 214 -5.80 -8.89 5.11
C LEU A 214 -4.72 -9.14 6.17
N GLU A 215 -4.44 -8.15 7.02
CA GLU A 215 -3.48 -8.27 8.13
C GLU A 215 -3.88 -9.39 9.10
N ARG A 216 -5.19 -9.58 9.37
CA ARG A 216 -5.68 -10.73 10.16
C ARG A 216 -5.45 -12.09 9.50
N GLN A 217 -5.21 -12.15 8.19
CA GLN A 217 -4.87 -13.39 7.50
C GLN A 217 -3.36 -13.71 7.55
N VAL A 218 -2.54 -12.73 7.94
CA VAL A 218 -1.10 -12.91 8.18
C VAL A 218 -0.91 -13.54 9.56
N GLN A 219 -0.21 -14.68 9.60
CA GLN A 219 0.04 -15.46 10.81
C GLN A 219 1.40 -15.15 11.45
N ILE A 220 2.31 -14.55 10.68
CA ILE A 220 3.67 -14.24 11.12
C ILE A 220 3.70 -12.82 11.66
N ALA A 221 3.90 -12.67 12.98
CA ALA A 221 3.86 -11.38 13.68
C ALA A 221 4.92 -10.37 13.21
N GLN A 222 5.97 -10.84 12.54
CA GLN A 222 7.04 -9.99 11.97
C GLN A 222 6.66 -9.40 10.61
N CYS A 223 5.60 -9.89 9.98
CA CYS A 223 5.12 -9.42 8.68
C CYS A 223 3.96 -8.45 8.87
N THR A 224 3.99 -7.35 8.11
CA THR A 224 2.95 -6.33 8.15
C THR A 224 2.39 -6.10 6.76
N VAL A 225 1.08 -5.88 6.70
CA VAL A 225 0.37 -5.58 5.45
C VAL A 225 0.33 -4.07 5.25
N ARG A 226 0.76 -3.61 4.08
CA ARG A 226 0.70 -2.21 3.69
C ARG A 226 0.15 -2.11 2.27
N GLY A 227 -0.62 -1.07 1.95
CA GLY A 227 -1.22 -1.00 0.63
C GLY A 227 -2.03 0.27 0.36
N TYR A 228 -2.34 0.48 -0.91
CA TYR A 228 -3.07 1.64 -1.38
C TYR A 228 -3.82 1.33 -2.68
N VAL A 229 -4.78 2.19 -3.03
CA VAL A 229 -5.48 2.11 -4.32
C VAL A 229 -4.61 2.79 -5.37
N THR A 230 -4.29 2.09 -6.45
CA THR A 230 -3.47 2.65 -7.54
C THR A 230 -4.31 3.50 -8.49
N VAL A 231 -3.65 4.12 -9.48
CA VAL A 231 -4.31 4.83 -10.57
C VAL A 231 -5.13 3.92 -11.49
N GLU A 232 -4.76 2.63 -11.58
CA GLU A 232 -5.48 1.60 -12.35
C GLU A 232 -6.69 1.05 -11.59
N THR A 233 -7.01 1.63 -10.43
CA THR A 233 -8.19 1.32 -9.62
C THR A 233 -8.17 -0.07 -8.96
N ASP A 234 -7.04 -0.76 -9.00
CA ASP A 234 -6.74 -1.94 -8.19
C ASP A 234 -6.12 -1.55 -6.84
N ILE A 235 -6.00 -2.51 -5.92
CA ILE A 235 -5.33 -2.31 -4.63
C ILE A 235 -3.97 -2.99 -4.71
N PHE A 236 -2.91 -2.20 -4.62
CA PHE A 236 -1.56 -2.71 -4.47
C PHE A 236 -1.28 -2.96 -3.00
N VAL A 237 -0.81 -4.16 -2.68
CA VAL A 237 -0.47 -4.58 -1.32
C VAL A 237 0.96 -5.11 -1.30
N VAL A 238 1.71 -4.74 -0.29
CA VAL A 238 2.98 -5.35 0.07
C VAL A 238 2.90 -5.91 1.48
N ILE A 239 3.35 -7.15 1.62
CA ILE A 239 3.61 -7.80 2.90
C ILE A 239 5.12 -7.82 3.11
N GLN A 240 5.57 -7.04 4.07
CA GLN A 240 6.99 -6.83 4.35
C GLN A 240 7.29 -6.98 5.83
N SER A 241 8.56 -7.22 6.15
CA SER A 241 9.01 -7.28 7.54
C SER A 241 8.87 -5.92 8.23
N ASN A 242 8.51 -5.96 9.51
CA ASN A 242 8.52 -4.81 10.42
C ASN A 242 9.78 -4.76 11.30
N GLU A 243 10.73 -5.68 11.08
CA GLU A 243 12.05 -5.64 11.71
C GLU A 243 12.97 -4.68 10.94
N GLY A 244 13.84 -3.97 11.67
CA GLY A 244 14.78 -3.02 11.05
C GLY A 244 15.86 -3.70 10.22
N TYR A 245 16.29 -4.90 10.61
CA TYR A 245 17.29 -5.71 9.93
C TYR A 245 16.78 -7.16 9.83
N PRO A 246 15.86 -7.44 8.90
CA PRO A 246 15.28 -8.77 8.76
C PRO A 246 16.30 -9.78 8.22
N SER A 247 16.24 -11.02 8.72
CA SER A 247 16.98 -12.14 8.12
C SER A 247 16.36 -12.59 6.81
N SER A 248 17.11 -13.34 5.99
CA SER A 248 16.61 -13.94 4.75
C SER A 248 15.35 -14.79 4.97
N LEU A 249 15.31 -15.56 6.06
CA LEU A 249 14.14 -16.35 6.45
C LEU A 249 12.92 -15.48 6.76
N GLN A 250 13.11 -14.33 7.41
CA GLN A 250 12.02 -13.40 7.71
C GLN A 250 11.47 -12.72 6.44
N LEU A 251 12.35 -12.41 5.49
CA LEU A 251 11.95 -11.89 4.18
C LEU A 251 11.14 -12.94 3.41
N GLU A 252 11.62 -14.18 3.35
CA GLU A 252 10.92 -15.29 2.69
C GLU A 252 9.56 -15.58 3.35
N ALA A 253 9.51 -15.57 4.68
CA ALA A 253 8.27 -15.72 5.44
C ALA A 253 7.19 -14.72 4.99
N CYS A 254 7.51 -13.43 4.86
CA CYS A 254 6.54 -12.43 4.43
C CYS A 254 6.11 -12.61 2.96
N ILE A 255 7.00 -13.15 2.11
CA ILE A 255 6.66 -13.51 0.73
C ILE A 255 5.65 -14.65 0.69
N ARG A 256 5.88 -15.71 1.48
CA ARG A 256 4.93 -16.84 1.59
C ARG A 256 3.57 -16.42 2.13
N GLU A 257 3.54 -15.48 3.07
CA GLU A 257 2.28 -14.93 3.57
C GLU A 257 1.49 -14.20 2.47
N ALA A 258 2.17 -13.51 1.54
CA ALA A 258 1.52 -12.88 0.40
C ALA A 258 0.97 -13.90 -0.59
N GLU A 259 1.75 -14.91 -0.96
CA GLU A 259 1.30 -16.02 -1.82
C GLU A 259 0.10 -16.75 -1.21
N LYS A 260 0.13 -16.99 0.12
CA LYS A 260 -1.00 -17.57 0.86
C LYS A 260 -2.26 -16.72 0.73
N ILE A 261 -2.17 -15.41 0.94
CA ILE A 261 -3.32 -14.51 0.77
C ILE A 261 -3.85 -14.56 -0.66
N ALA A 262 -2.95 -14.57 -1.66
CA ALA A 262 -3.37 -14.68 -3.06
C ALA A 262 -4.16 -15.96 -3.33
N GLY A 263 -3.68 -17.10 -2.81
CA GLY A 263 -4.39 -18.38 -2.85
C GLY A 263 -5.76 -18.30 -2.19
N LEU A 264 -5.86 -17.73 -0.98
CA LEU A 264 -7.13 -17.59 -0.25
C LEU A 264 -8.16 -16.76 -1.03
N VAL A 265 -7.75 -15.66 -1.68
CA VAL A 265 -8.63 -14.81 -2.49
C VAL A 265 -9.08 -15.56 -3.75
N ASN A 266 -8.13 -16.14 -4.50
CA ASN A 266 -8.42 -16.79 -5.77
C ASN A 266 -9.28 -18.06 -5.60
N MET A 267 -9.11 -18.77 -4.49
CA MET A 267 -9.92 -19.95 -4.13
C MET A 267 -11.24 -19.57 -3.46
N LYS A 268 -11.55 -18.28 -3.29
CA LYS A 268 -12.75 -17.78 -2.60
C LYS A 268 -12.94 -18.43 -1.22
N SER A 269 -11.84 -18.50 -0.46
CA SER A 269 -11.84 -19.12 0.87
C SER A 269 -12.91 -18.50 1.77
N PRO A 270 -13.61 -19.29 2.60
CA PRO A 270 -14.54 -18.77 3.61
C PRO A 270 -13.93 -17.69 4.50
N ARG A 271 -12.61 -17.75 4.76
CA ARG A 271 -11.88 -16.73 5.53
C ARG A 271 -11.85 -15.35 4.86
N ILE A 272 -12.02 -15.29 3.54
CA ILE A 272 -12.07 -14.06 2.75
C ILE A 272 -13.53 -13.67 2.49
N VAL A 273 -14.34 -14.58 1.96
CA VAL A 273 -15.69 -14.24 1.49
C VAL A 273 -16.70 -13.99 2.61
N SER A 274 -16.47 -14.52 3.82
CA SER A 274 -17.35 -14.27 4.97
C SER A 274 -17.10 -12.92 5.66
N GLU A 275 -15.92 -12.33 5.45
CA GLU A 275 -15.57 -11.06 6.06
C GLU A 275 -16.02 -9.89 5.17
N VAL A 276 -16.87 -9.00 5.68
CA VAL A 276 -17.49 -7.92 4.90
C VAL A 276 -16.46 -7.05 4.17
N SER A 277 -15.36 -6.69 4.82
CA SER A 277 -14.29 -5.85 4.26
C SER A 277 -13.47 -6.53 3.17
N LEU A 278 -13.45 -7.87 3.12
CA LEU A 278 -12.69 -8.68 2.16
C LEU A 278 -13.57 -9.33 1.09
N SER A 279 -14.86 -9.46 1.35
CA SER A 279 -15.83 -10.16 0.50
C SER A 279 -15.93 -9.63 -0.93
N SER A 280 -15.50 -8.37 -1.13
CA SER A 280 -15.47 -7.73 -2.44
C SER A 280 -14.25 -8.10 -3.30
N LEU A 281 -13.25 -8.77 -2.74
CA LEU A 281 -12.04 -9.19 -3.46
C LEU A 281 -12.39 -10.28 -4.47
N THR A 282 -11.95 -10.09 -5.71
CA THR A 282 -12.30 -10.96 -6.84
C THR A 282 -11.11 -11.72 -7.41
N LEU A 283 -9.93 -11.11 -7.39
CA LEU A 283 -8.69 -11.69 -7.90
C LEU A 283 -7.50 -11.12 -7.12
N ALA A 284 -6.51 -11.96 -6.88
CA ALA A 284 -5.22 -11.58 -6.35
C ALA A 284 -4.11 -12.11 -7.26
N THR A 285 -3.24 -11.21 -7.72
CA THR A 285 -2.08 -11.55 -8.55
C THR A 285 -0.80 -11.24 -7.80
N VAL A 286 0.11 -12.21 -7.80
CA VAL A 286 1.44 -12.06 -7.18
C VAL A 286 2.34 -11.30 -8.15
N VAL A 287 2.96 -10.22 -7.68
CA VAL A 287 3.74 -9.30 -8.55
C VAL A 287 5.16 -9.03 -8.06
N HIS A 288 5.60 -9.63 -6.95
CA HIS A 288 6.99 -9.49 -6.54
C HIS A 288 7.91 -10.19 -7.57
N THR A 289 9.03 -9.55 -7.87
CA THR A 289 10.00 -9.99 -8.88
C THR A 289 11.35 -10.27 -8.23
N HIS A 290 12.08 -11.23 -8.81
CA HIS A 290 13.52 -11.29 -8.63
C HIS A 290 14.16 -10.07 -9.28
N ILE A 291 15.34 -9.70 -8.80
CA ILE A 291 16.19 -8.81 -9.58
C ILE A 291 16.41 -9.48 -10.93
N ALA A 292 16.13 -8.76 -12.00
CA ALA A 292 16.75 -9.05 -13.27
C ALA A 292 18.25 -8.83 -13.05
N THR A 293 18.94 -9.85 -12.56
CA THR A 293 20.36 -9.96 -12.88
C THR A 293 20.32 -10.00 -14.40
N SER A 294 20.83 -8.97 -15.03
CA SER A 294 21.29 -9.10 -16.40
C SER A 294 22.29 -10.24 -16.34
N SER A 295 21.82 -11.47 -16.57
CA SER A 295 22.66 -12.52 -17.07
C SER A 295 23.15 -11.95 -18.39
N THR A 296 24.29 -11.28 -18.34
CA THR A 296 25.19 -11.27 -19.46
C THR A 296 25.43 -12.75 -19.73
N HIS A 297 24.60 -13.34 -20.60
CA HIS A 297 25.04 -14.45 -21.40
C HIS A 297 26.28 -13.91 -22.09
N ILE A 298 27.44 -14.17 -21.48
CA ILE A 298 28.72 -14.03 -22.16
C ILE A 298 28.59 -15.04 -23.28
N TYR A 299 28.19 -14.56 -24.46
CA TYR A 299 28.39 -15.27 -25.70
C TYR A 299 29.92 -15.33 -25.82
N ILE A 300 30.51 -16.43 -25.34
CA ILE A 300 31.90 -16.76 -25.63
C ILE A 300 31.88 -17.04 -27.13
N PRO A 301 32.44 -16.17 -28.00
CA PRO A 301 32.51 -16.47 -29.40
C PRO A 301 33.39 -17.72 -29.55
N ASN A 302 32.92 -18.68 -30.36
CA ASN A 302 33.58 -19.96 -30.67
C ASN A 302 34.98 -19.84 -31.32
N LEU A 303 35.63 -18.67 -31.27
CA LEU A 303 36.90 -18.39 -31.92
C LEU A 303 38.06 -19.25 -31.37
N MET A 304 38.01 -19.64 -30.09
CA MET A 304 39.02 -20.52 -29.50
C MET A 304 38.89 -22.00 -29.94
N LEU A 305 37.70 -22.47 -30.31
CA LEU A 305 37.53 -23.85 -30.82
C LEU A 305 38.00 -23.98 -32.28
N THR A 306 37.87 -22.93 -33.09
CA THR A 306 38.34 -22.95 -34.49
C THR A 306 39.87 -22.93 -34.60
N ILE A 307 40.56 -22.30 -33.64
CA ILE A 307 42.04 -22.25 -33.64
C ILE A 307 42.62 -23.62 -33.26
N LEU A 308 42.00 -24.35 -32.32
CA LEU A 308 42.45 -25.70 -31.95
C LEU A 308 42.15 -26.74 -33.04
N ALA A 309 41.07 -26.59 -33.80
CA ALA A 309 40.78 -27.47 -34.93
C ALA A 309 41.73 -27.23 -36.12
N ALA A 310 42.09 -25.97 -36.38
CA ALA A 310 43.02 -25.61 -37.45
C ALA A 310 44.46 -26.06 -37.16
N THR A 311 44.92 -26.01 -35.90
CA THR A 311 46.26 -26.52 -35.54
C THR A 311 46.31 -28.04 -35.59
N PHE A 312 45.24 -28.75 -35.23
CA PHE A 312 45.17 -30.21 -35.38
C PHE A 312 45.20 -30.67 -36.85
N GLN A 313 44.54 -29.94 -37.76
CA GLN A 313 44.61 -30.22 -39.20
C GLN A 313 45.99 -29.91 -39.79
N TYR A 314 46.67 -28.85 -39.33
CA TYR A 314 48.00 -28.50 -39.80
C TYR A 314 49.07 -29.49 -39.31
N ILE A 315 48.93 -30.02 -38.09
CA ILE A 315 49.83 -31.06 -37.54
C ILE A 315 49.63 -32.41 -38.25
N TRP A 316 48.40 -32.72 -38.69
CA TRP A 316 48.12 -33.95 -39.46
C TRP A 316 48.66 -33.88 -40.90
N PHE A 317 48.78 -32.69 -41.48
CA PHE A 317 49.30 -32.49 -42.84
C PHE A 317 50.84 -32.48 -42.93
N LEU A 318 51.54 -32.39 -41.80
CA LEU A 318 53.01 -32.32 -41.70
C LEU A 318 53.65 -33.64 -41.21
N ARG A 319 52.88 -34.74 -41.21
CA ARG A 319 53.34 -36.09 -40.89
C ARG A 319 53.02 -37.04 -42.03
#